data_AF-A0A0B2BTF4-F1
#
_entry.id   AF-A0A0B2BTF4-F1
#
_cell.length_a   1.000
_cell.length_b   1.000
_cell.length_c   1.000
_cell.angle_alpha   90.00
_cell.angle_beta   90.00
_cell.angle_gamma   90.00
#
_symmetry.space_group_name_H-M   'P 1'
#
loop_
_entity.id
_entity.type
_entity.pdbx_description
1 polymer ?
#
loop_
_entity_poly.entity_id
_entity_poly.type
_entity_poly.pdbx_seq_one_letter_code
_entity_poly.pdbx_strand_id
1 'polypeptide(L)'
;MKTYRNHRCSRKHRTTKTFMQCAYPRAEWVVGEGKYAVLAWCSVLTVTLWSNREAAFAALAEIDNLACGGRCTRRHDIVRIELEETS
;
A
#
# COMPACT_ATOMS: atom_id res chain seq x y z
N MET A 1 12.99 0.39 -2.00
CA MET A 1 11.53 0.24 -2.17
C MET A 1 11.27 -1.18 -2.64
N LYS A 2 10.40 -1.92 -1.95
CA LYS A 2 10.08 -3.30 -2.30
C LYS A 2 9.10 -3.31 -3.48
N THR A 3 9.12 -4.38 -4.28
CA THR A 3 8.12 -4.60 -5.34
C THR A 3 7.24 -5.78 -4.94
N TYR A 4 5.93 -5.55 -4.85
CA TYR A 4 4.94 -6.60 -4.68
C TYR A 4 4.36 -7.02 -6.01
N ARG A 5 4.52 -8.31 -6.29
CA ARG A 5 4.06 -8.95 -7.52
C ARG A 5 2.99 -10.01 -7.25
N ASN A 6 3.15 -10.76 -6.15
CA ASN A 6 2.35 -11.94 -5.86
C ASN A 6 1.83 -11.98 -4.42
N HIS A 7 0.70 -12.65 -4.24
CA HIS A 7 0.13 -13.05 -2.95
C HIS A 7 -0.57 -14.41 -3.11
N ARG A 8 -1.09 -14.97 -2.01
CA ARG A 8 -1.71 -16.32 -1.98
C ARG A 8 -3.16 -16.30 -2.53
N CYS A 9 -3.31 -15.87 -3.77
CA CYS A 9 -4.57 -15.93 -4.50
C CYS A 9 -4.32 -16.46 -5.92
N SER A 10 -5.26 -17.22 -6.46
CA SER A 10 -5.23 -17.71 -7.85
C SER A 10 -5.91 -16.74 -8.83
N ARG A 11 -6.48 -15.63 -8.36
CA ARG A 11 -7.20 -14.65 -9.20
C ARG A 11 -6.24 -13.62 -9.79
N LYS A 12 -6.48 -13.27 -11.06
CA LYS A 12 -5.84 -12.12 -11.71
C LYS A 12 -6.53 -10.83 -11.29
N HIS A 13 -5.74 -9.86 -10.82
CA HIS A 13 -6.24 -8.57 -10.36
C HIS A 13 -6.08 -7.53 -11.45
N ARG A 14 -7.18 -6.87 -11.83
CA ARG A 14 -7.16 -5.81 -12.86
C ARG A 14 -6.67 -4.47 -12.32
N THR A 15 -6.82 -4.23 -11.02
CA THR A 15 -6.42 -2.97 -10.39
C THR A 15 -5.53 -3.22 -9.19
N THR A 16 -4.68 -2.24 -8.91
CA THR A 16 -3.82 -2.24 -7.73
C THR A 16 -4.63 -2.27 -6.44
N LYS A 17 -5.78 -1.58 -6.43
CA LYS A 17 -6.69 -1.56 -5.28
C LYS A 17 -7.23 -2.94 -4.96
N THR A 18 -7.74 -3.67 -5.94
CA THR A 18 -8.23 -5.04 -5.72
C THR A 18 -7.11 -5.99 -5.33
N PHE A 19 -5.92 -5.83 -5.94
CA PHE A 19 -4.74 -6.59 -5.55
C PHE A 19 -4.40 -6.38 -4.07
N MET A 20 -4.36 -5.13 -3.59
CA MET A 20 -4.02 -4.83 -2.19
C MET A 20 -5.08 -5.27 -1.20
N GLN A 21 -6.36 -5.13 -1.55
CA GLN A 21 -7.46 -5.67 -0.74
C GLN A 21 -7.37 -7.20 -0.63
N CYS A 22 -6.94 -7.88 -1.68
CA CYS A 22 -6.79 -9.34 -1.67
C CYS A 22 -5.51 -9.79 -0.94
N ALA A 23 -4.41 -9.06 -1.11
CA ALA A 23 -3.15 -9.31 -0.40
C ALA A 23 -3.28 -9.03 1.11
N TYR A 24 -4.10 -8.05 1.49
CA TYR A 24 -4.32 -7.62 2.87
C TYR A 24 -5.82 -7.54 3.21
N PRO A 25 -6.50 -8.68 3.38
CA PRO A 25 -7.95 -8.69 3.66
C PRO A 25 -8.32 -8.12 5.03
N ARG A 26 -7.33 -7.92 5.91
CA ARG A 26 -7.48 -7.30 7.24
C ARG A 26 -7.03 -5.84 7.28
N ALA A 27 -6.71 -5.24 6.13
CA ALA A 27 -6.48 -3.80 6.10
C ALA A 27 -7.78 -3.07 6.42
N GLU A 28 -7.70 -2.08 7.31
CA GLU A 28 -8.85 -1.25 7.69
C GLU A 28 -9.39 -0.52 6.46
N TRP A 29 -8.49 0.04 5.65
CA TRP A 29 -8.84 0.62 4.37
C TRP A 29 -7.71 0.52 3.34
N VAL A 30 -8.13 0.44 2.08
CA VAL A 30 -7.30 0.60 0.88
C VAL A 30 -7.92 1.70 0.04
N VAL A 31 -7.25 2.86 -0.04
CA VAL A 31 -7.77 4.05 -0.71
C VAL A 31 -6.78 4.61 -1.73
N GLY A 32 -7.29 5.40 -2.68
CA GLY A 32 -6.51 5.94 -3.79
C GLY A 32 -6.35 4.96 -4.95
N GLU A 33 -5.51 5.36 -5.92
CA GLU A 33 -5.20 4.60 -7.13
C GLU A 33 -3.74 4.81 -7.55
N GLY A 34 -3.21 3.86 -8.32
CA GLY A 34 -1.84 3.90 -8.83
C GLY A 34 -1.03 2.68 -8.44
N LYS A 35 0.28 2.70 -8.75
CA LYS A 35 1.18 1.55 -8.60
C LYS A 35 2.12 1.66 -7.41
N TYR A 36 2.01 2.70 -6.60
CA TYR A 36 2.79 2.86 -5.38
C TYR A 36 1.84 2.80 -4.18
N ALA A 37 2.15 1.95 -3.21
CA ALA A 37 1.38 1.84 -1.99
C ALA A 37 2.23 2.25 -0.78
N VAL A 38 1.66 3.10 0.05
CA VAL A 38 2.16 3.38 1.40
C VAL A 38 1.39 2.51 2.37
N LEU A 39 2.10 1.71 3.14
CA LEU A 39 1.58 0.77 4.12
C LEU A 39 1.90 1.29 5.52
N ALA A 40 0.90 1.51 6.36
CA ALA A 40 1.12 1.84 7.77
C ALA A 40 0.59 0.73 8.69
N TRP A 41 1.49 0.10 9.45
CA TRP A 41 1.23 -1.08 10.28
C TRP A 41 1.05 -0.76 11.77
N CYS A 42 0.67 0.46 12.11
CA CYS A 42 0.74 0.97 13.48
C CYS A 42 -0.24 0.30 14.45
N SER A 43 -1.54 0.51 14.26
CA SER A 43 -2.59 -0.12 15.07
C SER A 43 -3.39 -1.11 14.23
N VAL A 44 -3.87 -0.63 13.09
CA VAL A 44 -4.48 -1.39 12.01
C VAL A 44 -3.72 -1.08 10.73
N LEU A 45 -3.67 -2.05 9.82
CA LEU A 45 -3.02 -1.83 8.54
C LEU A 45 -3.86 -0.88 7.70
N THR A 46 -3.27 0.25 7.30
CA THR A 46 -3.88 1.16 6.33
C THR A 46 -3.03 1.23 5.07
N VAL A 47 -3.70 1.34 3.92
CA VAL A 47 -3.06 1.38 2.60
C VAL A 47 -3.56 2.59 1.83
N THR A 48 -2.63 3.44 1.37
CA THR A 48 -2.91 4.51 0.42
C THR A 48 -2.15 4.28 -0.88
N LEU A 49 -2.84 4.46 -2.01
CA LEU A 49 -2.31 4.22 -3.35
C LEU A 49 -2.08 5.53 -4.08
N TRP A 50 -0.94 5.59 -4.76
CA TRP A 50 -0.43 6.78 -5.43
C TRP A 50 0.02 6.44 -6.85
N SER A 51 -0.30 7.33 -7.80
CA SER A 51 0.06 7.19 -9.21
C SER A 51 1.56 7.38 -9.46
N ASN A 52 2.19 8.25 -8.68
CA ASN A 52 3.59 8.63 -8.85
C ASN A 52 4.41 8.32 -7.58
N ARG A 53 5.71 8.12 -7.80
CA ARG A 53 6.65 7.73 -6.74
C ARG A 53 6.85 8.86 -5.75
N GLU A 54 7.06 10.08 -6.24
CA GLU A 54 7.41 11.25 -5.42
C GLU A 54 6.31 11.56 -4.38
N ALA A 55 5.05 11.56 -4.80
CA ALA A 55 3.90 11.75 -3.92
C ALA A 55 3.77 10.63 -2.89
N ALA A 56 4.04 9.38 -3.26
CA ALA A 56 4.05 8.28 -2.30
C ALA A 56 5.16 8.44 -1.24
N PHE A 57 6.34 8.89 -1.64
CA PHE A 57 7.43 9.19 -0.71
C PHE A 57 7.11 10.42 0.16
N ALA A 58 6.49 11.46 -0.40
CA ALA A 58 6.04 12.62 0.34
C ALA A 58 4.99 12.23 1.40
N ALA A 59 4.01 11.40 1.03
CA ALA A 59 3.00 10.88 1.95
C ALA A 59 3.61 10.01 3.06
N LEU A 60 4.60 9.17 2.74
CA LEU A 60 5.33 8.41 3.74
C LEU A 60 6.06 9.34 4.72
N ALA A 61 6.78 10.33 4.21
CA ALA A 61 7.51 11.30 5.03
C ALA A 61 6.57 12.12 5.92
N GLU A 62 5.40 12.52 5.39
CA GLU A 62 4.36 13.19 6.16
C GLU A 62 3.86 12.31 7.31
N ILE A 63 3.55 11.04 7.04
CA ILE A 63 3.09 10.10 8.07
C ILE A 63 4.20 9.80 9.10
N ASP A 64 5.46 9.71 8.68
CA ASP A 64 6.60 9.51 9.57
C ASP A 64 6.80 10.71 10.51
N ASN A 65 6.58 11.93 10.01
CA ASN A 65 6.71 13.17 10.78
C ASN A 65 5.51 13.43 11.70
N LEU A 66 4.29 13.28 11.19
CA LEU A 66 3.05 13.56 11.92
C LEU A 66 2.62 12.41 12.83
N ALA A 67 3.15 11.20 12.59
CA ALA A 67 2.67 9.93 13.14
C ALA A 67 1.22 9.60 12.73
N CYS A 68 0.85 8.32 12.72
CA CYS A 68 -0.54 7.89 12.50
C CYS A 68 -1.46 8.09 13.72
N GLY A 69 -1.18 9.09 14.58
CA GLY A 69 -1.84 9.28 15.88
C GLY A 69 -1.17 8.56 17.06
N GLY A 70 -1.87 8.50 18.20
CA GLY A 70 -1.30 8.11 19.51
C GLY A 70 -0.84 6.65 19.67
N ARG A 71 -1.12 5.78 18.69
CA ARG A 71 -0.66 4.37 18.66
C ARG A 71 0.35 4.11 17.54
N CYS A 72 0.99 5.15 17.03
CA CYS A 72 1.97 5.02 15.97
C CYS A 72 3.21 4.26 16.46
N THR A 73 3.53 3.15 15.80
CA THR A 73 4.75 2.38 16.04
C THR A 73 5.84 2.68 15.01
N ARG A 74 5.64 3.69 14.15
CA ARG A 74 6.50 4.08 13.02
C ARG A 74 6.85 2.92 12.08
N ARG A 75 5.95 1.94 11.99
CA ARG A 75 6.10 0.80 11.09
C ARG A 75 5.40 1.14 9.78
N HIS A 76 6.03 2.00 9.01
CA HIS A 76 5.55 2.42 7.69
C HIS A 76 6.48 1.89 6.61
N ASP A 77 5.91 1.50 5.47
CA ASP A 77 6.69 0.98 4.33
C ASP A 77 6.10 1.51 3.02
N ILE A 78 6.94 1.57 1.99
CA ILE A 78 6.53 1.92 0.64
C ILE A 78 6.87 0.78 -0.31
N VAL A 79 5.87 0.39 -1.09
CA VAL A 79 5.97 -0.72 -2.03
C VAL A 79 5.46 -0.30 -3.40
N ARG A 80 6.12 -0.77 -4.45
CA ARG A 80 5.60 -0.68 -5.82
C ARG A 80 4.82 -1.96 -6.11
N ILE A 81 3.66 -1.83 -6.74
CA ILE A 81 2.83 -2.97 -7.11
C ILE A 81 2.94 -3.17 -8.61
N GLU A 82 3.22 -4.41 -8.99
CA GLU A 82 3.22 -4.84 -10.37
C GLU A 82 2.19 -5.95 -10.48
N LEU A 83 1.11 -5.65 -11.22
CA LEU A 83 0.11 -6.63 -11.57
C LEU A 83 0.69 -7.50 -12.69
N GLU A 84 0.40 -8.80 -12.66
CA GLU A 84 0.71 -9.66 -13.81
C GLU A 84 -0.18 -9.21 -14.98
N GLU A 85 0.41 -8.45 -15.91
CA GLU A 85 -0.26 -8.03 -17.14
C GLU A 85 -0.61 -9.29 -17.95
N THR A 86 -1.85 -9.34 -18.44
CA THR A 86 -2.26 -10.41 -19.35
C THR A 86 -1.58 -10.13 -20.68
N SER A 87 -0.51 -10.86 -21.00
CA SER A 87 -0.05 -11.03 -22.39
C SER A 87 -1.03 -11.91 -23.14
#